data_AF-A0A508BBA6-F1
#
_entry.id   AF-A0A508BBA6-F1
#
_cell.length_a   1.000
_cell.length_b   1.000
_cell.length_c   1.000
_cell.angle_alpha   90.00
_cell.angle_beta   90.00
_cell.angle_gamma   90.00
#
_symmetry.space_group_name_H-M   'P 1'
#
loop_
_entity.id
_entity.type
_entity.pdbx_description
1 polymer ?
#
loop_
_entity_poly.entity_id
_entity_poly.type
_entity_poly.pdbx_seq_one_letter_code
_entity_poly.pdbx_strand_id
1 'polypeptide(L)'
;MRVSPLGRTATLAIALAAALVVAAPVVIGTANAGEAESTIPAPALDSVAGLREQALASDLGYRITESLTTEVGPRLAGSEADARAVAWAVAKFKALGYDKVWTEPVTFPKWERRSESARIVGANAQPLTVTALGGSPAGTVEAEVVRFADLAALEAAPAGSLAGKIAFIDYRMERARDGRGYGPGSRV
;
A
#
# COMPACT_ATOMS: atom_id res chain seq x y z
N MET A 1 -1.35 38.01 14.66
CA MET A 1 -1.94 39.09 13.84
C MET A 1 -3.43 38.78 13.70
N ARG A 2 -4.24 39.42 14.54
CA ARG A 2 -5.70 39.27 14.59
C ARG A 2 -6.32 40.31 13.67
N VAL A 3 -7.33 39.95 12.89
CA VAL A 3 -8.29 40.91 12.33
C VAL A 3 -9.69 40.34 12.57
N SER A 4 -10.48 41.14 13.28
CA SER A 4 -11.84 40.89 13.77
C SER A 4 -12.91 40.96 12.67
N PRO A 5 -14.13 40.44 12.91
CA PRO A 5 -15.21 40.38 11.93
C PRO A 5 -16.12 41.61 11.98
N LEU A 6 -16.71 41.97 10.83
CA LEU A 6 -17.78 42.97 10.73
C LEU A 6 -19.07 42.25 10.33
N GLY A 7 -19.99 42.17 11.29
CA GLY A 7 -21.39 41.86 11.03
C GLY A 7 -22.10 43.07 10.43
N ARG A 8 -23.09 42.80 9.58
CA ARG A 8 -24.22 43.69 9.33
C ARG A 8 -25.49 42.86 9.16
N THR A 9 -26.37 43.07 10.12
CA THR A 9 -27.78 42.70 10.13
C THR A 9 -28.55 43.55 9.11
N ALA A 10 -29.51 42.93 8.42
CA ALA A 10 -30.66 43.62 7.84
C ALA A 10 -31.86 42.68 7.83
N THR A 11 -32.94 43.17 8.42
CA THR A 11 -34.18 42.49 8.77
C THR A 11 -35.19 42.52 7.60
N LEU A 12 -36.21 41.64 7.71
CA LEU A 12 -37.61 41.80 7.30
C LEU A 12 -38.06 41.18 5.96
N ALA A 13 -38.87 40.12 6.03
CA ALA A 13 -40.29 40.16 5.65
C ALA A 13 -40.96 38.77 5.77
N ILE A 14 -42.19 38.80 6.25
CA ILE A 14 -43.09 37.70 6.62
C ILE A 14 -43.79 37.14 5.38
N ALA A 15 -43.95 35.81 5.29
CA ALA A 15 -45.08 35.21 4.59
C ALA A 15 -45.51 33.91 5.28
N LEU A 16 -46.70 33.98 5.88
CA LEU A 16 -47.45 32.93 6.53
C LEU A 16 -48.02 31.97 5.46
N ALA A 17 -47.70 30.68 5.53
CA ALA A 17 -48.44 29.64 4.83
C ALA A 17 -48.67 28.48 5.78
N ALA A 18 -49.92 28.38 6.26
CA ALA A 18 -50.41 27.26 7.03
C ALA A 18 -50.51 26.03 6.13
N ALA A 19 -49.87 24.92 6.51
CA ALA A 19 -50.08 23.61 5.91
C ALA A 19 -50.04 22.53 7.00
N LEU A 20 -51.24 22.18 7.45
CA LEU A 20 -51.72 20.85 7.86
C LEU A 20 -50.66 19.85 8.37
N VAL A 21 -50.51 19.76 9.69
CA VAL A 21 -49.84 18.62 10.34
C VAL A 21 -50.80 17.43 10.36
N VAL A 22 -50.63 16.50 9.42
CA VAL A 22 -51.14 15.13 9.57
C VAL A 22 -50.02 14.31 10.19
N ALA A 23 -50.15 14.01 11.47
CA ALA A 23 -49.28 13.11 12.20
C ALA A 23 -49.52 11.67 11.70
N ALA A 24 -48.67 11.18 10.80
CA ALA A 24 -48.52 9.76 10.55
C ALA A 24 -47.33 9.25 11.39
N PRO A 25 -47.47 8.18 12.19
CA PRO A 25 -46.32 7.58 12.86
C PRO A 25 -45.42 6.97 11.79
N VAL A 26 -44.29 7.63 11.51
CA VAL A 26 -43.19 7.02 10.78
C VAL A 26 -42.64 5.92 11.68
N VAL A 27 -43.05 4.68 11.42
CA VAL A 27 -42.38 3.50 11.95
C VAL A 27 -41.01 3.48 11.28
N ILE A 28 -39.99 3.99 11.99
CA ILE A 28 -38.60 3.81 11.60
C ILE A 28 -38.31 2.33 11.82
N GLY A 29 -38.55 1.53 10.78
CA GLY A 29 -38.06 0.17 10.74
C GLY A 29 -36.54 0.25 10.86
N THR A 30 -36.00 -0.32 11.93
CA THR A 30 -34.56 -0.60 12.01
C THR A 30 -34.26 -1.58 10.89
N ALA A 31 -33.80 -1.07 9.75
CA ALA A 31 -33.20 -1.89 8.72
C ALA A 31 -31.94 -2.50 9.34
N ASN A 32 -32.07 -3.69 9.91
CA ASN A 32 -30.95 -4.57 10.11
C ASN A 32 -30.41 -4.88 8.71
N ALA A 33 -29.46 -4.07 8.25
CA ALA A 33 -28.50 -4.49 7.24
C ALA A 33 -27.66 -5.60 7.89
N GLY A 34 -28.22 -6.80 7.95
CA GLY A 34 -27.41 -7.99 8.21
C GLY A 34 -26.36 -8.04 7.12
N GLU A 35 -25.10 -8.21 7.52
CA GLU A 35 -24.02 -8.54 6.60
C GLU A 35 -24.44 -9.80 5.84
N ALA A 36 -24.94 -9.61 4.63
CA ALA A 36 -25.22 -10.71 3.73
C ALA A 36 -23.86 -11.32 3.41
N GLU A 37 -23.61 -12.51 3.95
CA GLU A 37 -22.45 -13.30 3.62
C GLU A 37 -22.38 -13.44 2.10
N SER A 38 -21.33 -12.88 1.48
CA SER A 38 -21.17 -12.89 0.03
C SER A 38 -20.87 -14.32 -0.41
N THR A 39 -21.91 -15.08 -0.73
CA THR A 39 -21.78 -16.44 -1.23
C THR A 39 -21.66 -16.42 -2.76
N ILE A 40 -20.69 -17.18 -3.30
CA ILE A 40 -20.60 -17.39 -4.74
C ILE A 40 -21.81 -18.24 -5.16
N PRO A 41 -22.66 -17.79 -6.11
CA PRO A 41 -23.82 -18.55 -6.53
C PRO A 41 -23.42 -19.93 -7.06
N ALA A 42 -24.13 -20.98 -6.65
CA ALA A 42 -23.84 -22.35 -7.08
C ALA A 42 -23.71 -22.53 -8.62
N PRO A 43 -24.55 -21.89 -9.46
CA PRO A 43 -24.39 -21.98 -10.92
C PRO A 43 -23.10 -21.36 -11.47
N ALA A 44 -22.48 -20.42 -10.75
CA ALA A 44 -21.19 -19.87 -11.16
C ALA A 44 -20.06 -20.91 -11.01
N LEU A 45 -20.23 -21.88 -10.11
CA LEU A 45 -19.24 -22.94 -9.87
C LEU A 45 -19.17 -23.93 -11.03
N ASP A 46 -20.25 -24.09 -11.81
CA ASP A 46 -20.30 -24.98 -12.96
C ASP A 46 -19.24 -24.61 -14.03
N SER A 47 -18.87 -23.33 -14.10
CA SER A 47 -17.88 -22.81 -15.05
C SER A 47 -16.42 -22.92 -14.59
N VAL A 48 -16.18 -23.19 -13.30
CA VAL A 48 -14.83 -23.12 -12.69
C VAL A 48 -13.85 -24.09 -13.32
N ALA A 49 -14.28 -25.34 -13.55
CA ALA A 49 -13.42 -26.35 -14.16
C ALA A 49 -12.97 -25.91 -15.56
N GLY A 50 -13.90 -25.41 -16.39
CA GLY A 50 -13.60 -24.92 -17.73
C GLY A 50 -12.64 -23.72 -17.73
N LEU A 51 -12.87 -22.75 -16.85
CA LEU A 51 -11.99 -21.58 -16.69
C LEU A 51 -10.57 -21.99 -16.28
N ARG A 52 -10.44 -22.97 -15.38
CA ARG A 52 -9.13 -23.50 -14.98
C ARG A 52 -8.40 -24.13 -16.16
N GLU A 53 -9.06 -24.99 -16.92
CA GLU A 53 -8.42 -25.65 -18.07
C GLU A 53 -8.01 -24.63 -19.15
N GLN A 54 -8.83 -23.61 -19.40
CA GLN A 54 -8.48 -22.51 -20.32
C GLN A 54 -7.28 -21.71 -19.82
N ALA A 55 -7.21 -21.41 -18.53
CA ALA A 55 -6.08 -20.69 -17.94
C ALA A 55 -4.78 -21.49 -18.02
N LEU A 56 -4.84 -22.81 -17.76
CA LEU A 56 -3.68 -23.70 -17.85
C LEU A 56 -3.20 -23.91 -19.30
N ALA A 57 -4.10 -23.83 -20.27
CA ALA A 57 -3.79 -23.94 -21.70
C ALA A 57 -3.31 -22.62 -22.33
N SER A 58 -3.33 -21.50 -21.59
CA SER A 58 -3.04 -20.17 -22.10
C SER A 58 -1.74 -19.60 -21.53
N ASP A 59 -0.94 -18.98 -22.39
CA ASP A 59 0.27 -18.24 -22.00
C ASP A 59 -0.03 -16.77 -21.65
N LEU A 60 -1.29 -16.34 -21.67
CA LEU A 60 -1.67 -14.93 -21.55
C LEU A 60 -1.14 -14.30 -20.26
N GLY A 61 -1.19 -15.02 -19.13
CA GLY A 61 -0.65 -14.52 -17.85
C GLY A 61 0.85 -14.25 -17.90
N TYR A 62 1.61 -15.11 -18.60
CA TYR A 62 3.03 -14.89 -18.85
C TYR A 62 3.22 -13.67 -19.75
N ARG A 63 2.50 -13.56 -20.87
CA ARG A 63 2.62 -12.42 -21.81
C ARG A 63 2.26 -11.08 -21.18
N ILE A 64 1.27 -11.04 -20.28
CA ILE A 64 0.95 -9.83 -19.52
C ILE A 64 2.11 -9.46 -18.59
N THR A 65 2.67 -10.45 -17.88
CA THR A 65 3.80 -10.24 -16.96
C THR A 65 5.04 -9.77 -17.72
N GLU A 66 5.39 -10.43 -18.80
CA GLU A 66 6.50 -10.08 -19.70
C GLU A 66 6.33 -8.66 -20.26
N SER A 67 5.15 -8.33 -20.78
CA SER A 67 4.82 -6.99 -21.27
C SER A 67 5.04 -5.93 -20.18
N LEU A 68 4.51 -6.15 -18.98
CA LEU A 68 4.67 -5.21 -17.87
C LEU A 68 6.12 -5.05 -17.42
N THR A 69 6.85 -6.15 -17.26
CA THR A 69 8.24 -6.10 -16.77
C THR A 69 9.22 -5.60 -17.82
N THR A 70 8.95 -5.84 -19.10
CA THR A 70 9.82 -5.42 -20.22
C THR A 70 9.53 -3.99 -20.67
N GLU A 71 8.25 -3.62 -20.81
CA GLU A 71 7.86 -2.32 -21.36
C GLU A 71 7.85 -1.21 -20.29
N VAL A 72 7.64 -1.56 -19.01
CA VAL A 72 7.58 -0.58 -17.91
C VAL A 72 8.75 -0.74 -16.94
N GLY A 73 9.02 -1.96 -16.48
CA GLY A 73 10.09 -2.26 -15.52
C GLY A 73 9.73 -1.89 -14.07
N PRO A 74 10.74 -1.50 -13.25
CA PRO A 74 10.54 -1.06 -11.86
C PRO A 74 9.66 0.19 -11.79
N ARG A 75 8.61 0.14 -10.98
CA ARG A 75 7.50 1.10 -10.98
C ARG A 75 7.07 1.49 -9.56
N LEU A 76 8.02 2.04 -8.81
CA LEU A 76 7.78 2.51 -7.44
C LEU A 76 6.73 3.63 -7.45
N ALA A 77 5.78 3.61 -6.51
CA ALA A 77 4.75 4.62 -6.38
C ALA A 77 5.34 6.05 -6.33
N GLY A 78 4.80 6.96 -7.15
CA GLY A 78 5.25 8.36 -7.25
C GLY A 78 6.51 8.57 -8.09
N SER A 79 7.09 7.51 -8.66
CA SER A 79 8.14 7.62 -9.68
C SER A 79 7.54 7.94 -11.06
N GLU A 80 8.37 8.33 -12.02
CA GLU A 80 7.92 8.49 -13.42
C GLU A 80 7.34 7.18 -13.98
N ALA A 81 7.93 6.04 -13.59
CA ALA A 81 7.50 4.71 -14.04
C ALA A 81 6.13 4.29 -13.49
N ASP A 82 5.69 4.85 -12.36
CA ASP A 82 4.33 4.65 -11.84
C ASP A 82 3.28 5.18 -12.83
N ALA A 83 3.42 6.43 -13.27
CA ALA A 83 2.53 7.02 -14.27
C ALA A 83 2.53 6.22 -15.59
N ARG A 84 3.70 5.74 -16.03
CA ARG A 84 3.80 4.85 -17.20
C ARG A 84 3.09 3.51 -16.96
N ALA A 85 3.19 2.93 -15.77
CA ALA A 85 2.51 1.69 -15.42
C ALA A 85 0.98 1.84 -15.45
N VAL A 86 0.46 2.96 -14.93
CA VAL A 86 -0.98 3.28 -14.98
C VAL A 86 -1.45 3.41 -16.43
N ALA A 87 -0.73 4.16 -17.26
CA ALA A 87 -1.07 4.31 -18.68
C ALA A 87 -1.01 2.97 -19.43
N TRP A 88 0.03 2.17 -19.17
CA TRP A 88 0.17 0.81 -19.70
C TRP A 88 -1.03 -0.08 -19.30
N ALA A 89 -1.46 -0.03 -18.03
CA ALA A 89 -2.54 -0.87 -17.53
C ALA A 89 -3.88 -0.52 -18.19
N VAL A 90 -4.17 0.78 -18.34
CA VAL A 90 -5.36 1.27 -19.06
C VAL A 90 -5.35 0.78 -20.51
N ALA A 91 -4.22 0.88 -21.20
CA ALA A 91 -4.08 0.40 -22.57
C ALA A 91 -4.24 -1.13 -22.66
N LYS A 92 -3.63 -1.88 -21.74
CA LYS A 92 -3.71 -3.35 -21.69
C LYS A 92 -5.15 -3.82 -21.48
N PHE A 93 -5.86 -3.26 -20.51
CA PHE A 93 -7.26 -3.63 -20.26
C PHE A 93 -8.18 -3.28 -21.43
N LYS A 94 -7.98 -2.14 -22.09
CA LYS A 94 -8.72 -1.82 -23.32
C LYS A 94 -8.43 -2.84 -24.44
N ALA A 95 -7.16 -3.21 -24.63
CA ALA A 95 -6.76 -4.20 -25.64
C ALA A 95 -7.29 -5.61 -25.35
N LEU A 96 -7.48 -5.95 -24.08
CA LEU A 96 -8.10 -7.22 -23.65
C LEU A 96 -9.64 -7.23 -23.76
N GLY A 97 -10.25 -6.10 -24.12
CA GLY A 97 -11.70 -6.02 -24.37
C GLY A 97 -12.57 -5.92 -23.11
N TYR A 98 -12.03 -5.41 -22.00
CA TYR A 98 -12.84 -5.14 -20.79
C TYR A 98 -13.92 -4.08 -21.07
N ASP A 99 -15.13 -4.30 -20.53
CA ASP A 99 -16.30 -3.44 -20.77
C ASP A 99 -16.12 -2.00 -20.29
N LYS A 100 -15.40 -1.82 -19.17
CA LYS A 100 -15.16 -0.52 -18.54
C LYS A 100 -13.74 -0.45 -17.99
N VAL A 101 -13.03 0.63 -18.33
CA VAL A 101 -11.66 0.89 -17.87
C VAL A 101 -11.56 2.36 -17.47
N TRP A 102 -11.27 2.62 -16.20
CA TRP A 102 -11.07 3.96 -15.64
C TRP A 102 -9.93 3.96 -14.62
N THR A 103 -9.54 5.14 -14.17
CA THR A 103 -8.51 5.34 -13.15
C THR A 103 -9.11 6.06 -11.96
N GLU A 104 -8.67 5.72 -10.74
CA GLU A 104 -9.05 6.41 -9.51
C GLU A 104 -7.80 7.08 -8.91
N PRO A 105 -7.87 8.38 -8.56
CA PRO A 105 -6.74 9.09 -8.01
C PRO A 105 -6.43 8.63 -6.58
N VAL A 106 -5.14 8.41 -6.28
CA VAL A 106 -4.65 8.04 -4.94
C VAL A 106 -3.52 8.97 -4.55
N THR A 107 -3.49 9.38 -3.28
CA THR A 107 -2.44 10.24 -2.71
C THR A 107 -1.62 9.45 -1.69
N PHE A 108 -0.29 9.58 -1.74
CA PHE A 108 0.64 8.90 -0.83
C PHE A 108 1.92 9.74 -0.64
N PRO A 109 2.66 9.53 0.47
CA PRO A 109 3.96 10.17 0.66
C PRO A 109 4.96 9.66 -0.38
N LYS A 110 5.72 10.59 -0.96
CA LYS A 110 6.76 10.26 -1.94
C LYS A 110 8.10 10.06 -1.25
N TRP A 111 8.71 8.90 -1.47
CA TRP A 111 10.09 8.62 -1.09
C TRP A 111 10.89 8.21 -2.33
N GLU A 112 12.06 8.81 -2.50
CA GLU A 112 12.98 8.49 -3.59
C GLU A 112 14.30 7.99 -3.02
N ARG A 113 14.69 6.78 -3.42
CA ARG A 113 16.02 6.25 -3.11
C ARG A 113 17.07 7.09 -3.85
N ARG A 114 18.17 7.40 -3.16
CA ARG A 114 19.33 8.11 -3.71
C ARG A 114 20.55 7.19 -3.69
N SER A 115 21.74 7.76 -3.49
CA SER A 115 22.96 6.98 -3.34
C SER A 115 23.06 6.40 -1.93
N GLU A 116 23.43 5.12 -1.85
CA GLU A 116 23.81 4.46 -0.62
C GLU A 116 25.16 3.75 -0.77
N SER A 117 25.89 3.63 0.33
CA SER A 117 27.11 2.83 0.41
C SER A 117 27.38 2.46 1.86
N ALA A 118 27.97 1.29 2.09
CA ALA A 118 28.45 0.89 3.40
C ALA A 118 29.76 0.13 3.28
N ARG A 119 30.59 0.19 4.33
CA ARG A 119 31.83 -0.57 4.44
C ARG A 119 32.14 -0.88 5.89
N ILE A 120 32.83 -1.97 6.12
CA ILE A 120 33.55 -2.20 7.38
C ILE A 120 34.78 -1.28 7.38
N VAL A 121 35.03 -0.61 8.50
CA VAL A 121 36.18 0.27 8.72
C VAL A 121 37.20 -0.40 9.65
N GLY A 122 38.43 0.15 9.72
CA GLY A 122 39.50 -0.37 10.57
C GLY A 122 40.41 -1.38 9.86
N ALA A 123 41.05 -2.27 10.63
CA ALA A 123 42.12 -3.16 10.16
C ALA A 123 41.66 -4.16 9.08
N ASN A 124 40.39 -4.59 9.14
CA ASN A 124 39.78 -5.53 8.20
C ASN A 124 38.75 -4.80 7.32
N ALA A 125 39.15 -3.68 6.72
CA ALA A 125 38.26 -2.86 5.92
C ALA A 125 37.78 -3.60 4.66
N GLN A 126 36.47 -3.62 4.43
CA GLN A 126 35.87 -4.24 3.25
C GLN A 126 34.55 -3.56 2.86
N PRO A 127 34.25 -3.42 1.56
CA PRO A 127 32.98 -2.88 1.10
C PRO A 127 31.82 -3.83 1.41
N LEU A 128 30.61 -3.29 1.58
CA LEU A 128 29.39 -4.04 1.76
C LEU A 128 28.40 -3.73 0.63
N THR A 129 27.67 -4.75 0.18
CA THR A 129 26.51 -4.54 -0.70
C THR A 129 25.29 -4.23 0.16
N VAL A 130 24.70 -3.06 -0.04
CA VAL A 130 23.57 -2.58 0.77
C VAL A 130 22.51 -1.91 -0.12
N THR A 131 21.29 -1.83 0.41
CA THR A 131 20.20 -1.01 -0.12
C THR A 131 19.49 -0.33 1.04
N ALA A 132 18.97 0.88 0.83
CA ALA A 132 18.14 1.56 1.82
C ALA A 132 16.78 0.86 1.98
N LEU A 133 16.29 0.78 3.21
CA LEU A 133 14.87 0.47 3.48
C LEU A 133 14.01 1.68 3.11
N GLY A 134 12.85 1.44 2.49
CA GLY A 134 11.91 2.50 2.10
C GLY A 134 11.56 3.42 3.27
N GLY A 135 11.64 4.73 3.07
CA GLY A 135 11.38 5.72 4.11
C GLY A 135 12.58 6.04 5.03
N SER A 136 13.73 5.39 4.84
CA SER A 136 14.94 5.70 5.63
C SER A 136 15.37 7.17 5.46
N PRO A 137 15.79 7.85 6.54
CA PRO A 137 16.25 9.24 6.47
C PRO A 137 17.61 9.33 5.77
N ALA A 138 17.94 10.51 5.24
CA ALA A 138 19.26 10.80 4.71
C ALA A 138 20.27 11.03 5.85
N GLY A 139 21.54 10.69 5.61
CA GLY A 139 22.62 10.96 6.56
C GLY A 139 23.79 10.01 6.39
N THR A 140 24.77 10.15 7.28
CA THR A 140 25.91 9.26 7.40
C THR A 140 26.05 8.85 8.85
N VAL A 141 26.30 7.56 9.07
CA VAL A 141 26.53 7.00 10.40
C VAL A 141 27.76 6.10 10.34
N GLU A 142 28.66 6.28 11.30
CA GLU A 142 29.76 5.38 11.57
C GLU A 142 29.71 5.05 13.07
N ALA A 143 29.56 3.78 13.40
CA ALA A 143 29.38 3.33 14.77
C ALA A 143 29.67 1.83 14.89
N GLU A 144 29.86 1.38 16.13
CA GLU A 144 29.99 -0.03 16.44
C GLU A 144 28.68 -0.77 16.14
N VAL A 145 28.79 -1.95 15.53
CA VAL A 145 27.65 -2.82 15.19
C VAL A 145 27.37 -3.77 16.35
N VAL A 146 26.11 -3.84 16.78
CA VAL A 146 25.62 -4.84 17.76
C VAL A 146 24.68 -5.80 17.06
N ARG A 147 25.05 -7.09 17.07
CA ARG A 147 24.28 -8.15 16.43
C ARG A 147 23.16 -8.64 17.34
N PHE A 148 21.99 -8.83 16.76
CA PHE A 148 20.82 -9.50 17.32
C PHE A 148 20.44 -10.68 16.43
N ALA A 149 20.00 -11.79 17.04
CA ALA A 149 19.60 -12.97 16.28
C ALA A 149 18.30 -12.75 15.48
N ASP A 150 17.39 -11.95 16.04
CA ASP A 150 16.09 -11.62 15.47
C ASP A 150 15.58 -10.28 16.03
N LEU A 151 14.41 -9.86 15.54
CA LEU A 151 13.78 -8.61 15.97
C LEU A 151 13.33 -8.66 17.43
N ALA A 152 12.91 -9.82 17.93
CA ALA A 152 12.49 -9.96 19.33
C ALA A 152 13.67 -9.75 20.30
N ALA A 153 14.86 -10.23 19.94
CA ALA A 153 16.08 -9.99 20.70
C ALA A 153 16.48 -8.51 20.74
N LEU A 154 16.28 -7.77 19.64
CA LEU A 154 16.47 -6.32 19.62
C LEU A 154 15.48 -5.60 20.54
N GLU A 155 14.22 -6.02 20.54
CA GLU A 155 13.17 -5.40 21.37
C GLU A 155 13.32 -5.68 22.85
N ALA A 156 13.86 -6.84 23.20
CA ALA A 156 14.19 -7.19 24.57
C ALA A 156 15.47 -6.49 25.09
N ALA A 157 16.21 -5.80 24.22
CA ALA A 157 17.43 -5.11 24.63
C ALA A 157 17.12 -4.00 25.65
N PRO A 158 17.94 -3.83 26.71
CA PRO A 158 17.72 -2.79 27.70
C PRO A 158 17.67 -1.39 27.06
N ALA A 159 16.76 -0.55 27.52
CA ALA A 159 16.64 0.82 27.03
C ALA A 159 17.97 1.57 27.14
N GLY A 160 18.38 2.25 26.07
CA GLY A 160 19.66 2.98 26.00
C GLY A 160 20.90 2.14 25.71
N SER A 161 20.81 0.80 25.71
CA SER A 161 21.96 -0.08 25.42
C SER A 161 22.59 0.09 24.03
N LEU A 162 21.84 0.69 23.09
CA LEU A 162 22.27 0.96 21.71
C LEU A 162 22.61 2.43 21.43
N ALA A 163 22.72 3.27 22.45
CA ALA A 163 23.10 4.66 22.26
C ALA A 163 24.44 4.76 21.51
N GLY A 164 24.43 5.39 20.33
CA GLY A 164 25.62 5.56 19.49
C GLY A 164 26.10 4.28 18.78
N LYS A 165 25.26 3.24 18.68
CA LYS A 165 25.58 1.97 18.02
C LYS A 165 24.62 1.69 16.84
N ILE A 166 25.03 0.83 15.90
CA ILE A 166 24.20 0.33 14.81
C ILE A 166 23.67 -1.05 15.19
N ALA A 167 22.35 -1.23 15.20
CA ALA A 167 21.75 -2.56 15.35
C ALA A 167 21.85 -3.36 14.04
N PHE A 168 22.27 -4.61 14.13
CA PHE A 168 22.27 -5.57 13.03
C PHE A 168 21.39 -6.77 13.41
N ILE A 169 20.26 -6.92 12.74
CA ILE A 169 19.36 -8.06 12.91
C ILE A 169 19.78 -9.15 11.91
N ASP A 170 20.35 -10.23 12.42
CA ASP A 170 20.89 -11.35 11.65
C ASP A 170 19.86 -12.49 11.50
N TYR A 171 18.63 -12.13 11.17
CA TYR A 171 17.55 -13.09 10.98
C TYR A 171 17.68 -13.77 9.62
N ARG A 172 17.73 -15.10 9.62
CA ARG A 172 17.77 -15.89 8.39
C ARG A 172 16.36 -16.13 7.87
N MET A 173 15.99 -15.44 6.80
CA MET A 173 14.73 -15.69 6.09
C MET A 173 14.76 -17.06 5.40
N GLU A 174 13.80 -17.93 5.75
CA GLU A 174 13.63 -19.20 5.06
C GLU A 174 13.03 -19.03 3.66
N ARG A 175 13.58 -19.75 2.69
CA ARG A 175 13.07 -19.72 1.31
C ARG A 175 11.76 -20.49 1.24
N ALA A 176 10.69 -19.80 0.88
CA ALA A 176 9.40 -20.41 0.59
C ALA A 176 8.76 -19.73 -0.64
N ARG A 177 8.01 -20.50 -1.44
CA ARG A 177 7.34 -19.99 -2.65
C ARG A 177 6.22 -19.00 -2.34
N ASP A 178 5.59 -19.17 -1.19
CA ASP A 178 4.51 -18.33 -0.66
C ASP A 178 5.03 -17.06 0.03
N GLY A 179 6.36 -16.90 0.17
CA GLY A 179 6.97 -15.75 0.84
C GLY A 179 6.84 -15.75 2.37
N ARG A 180 6.37 -16.84 3.00
CA ARG A 180 6.10 -16.87 4.46
C ARG A 180 7.30 -16.54 5.36
N GLY A 181 8.53 -16.71 4.85
CA GLY A 181 9.76 -16.37 5.57
C GLY A 181 10.07 -14.88 5.65
N TYR A 182 9.33 -14.02 4.93
CA TYR A 182 9.58 -12.57 4.89
C TYR A 182 9.05 -11.85 6.13
N GLY A 183 7.82 -12.17 6.55
CA GLY A 183 7.13 -11.49 7.65
C GLY A 183 7.87 -11.53 9.00
N PRO A 184 8.40 -12.68 9.46
CA PRO A 184 9.07 -12.76 10.76
C PRO A 184 10.32 -11.87 10.91
N GLY A 185 10.95 -11.46 9.81
CA GLY A 185 12.17 -10.65 9.81
C GLY A 185 11.94 -9.12 9.80
N SER A 186 10.68 -8.66 9.67
CA SER A 186 10.33 -7.24 9.53
C SER A 186 8.98 -6.93 10.18
N ARG A 187 8.80 -5.71 10.70
CA ARG A 187 7.47 -5.15 11.05
C ARG A 187 7.00 -4.06 10.08
N VAL A 188 7.77 -3.86 9.01
CA VAL A 188 7.45 -3.01 7.86
C VAL A 188 6.82 -3.86 6.77
#